data_AF-A0A4Q4CQZ1-F1
#
_entry.id   AF-A0A4Q4CQZ1-F1
#
_cell.length_a   1.000
_cell.length_b   1.000
_cell.length_c   1.000
_cell.angle_alpha   90.00
_cell.angle_beta   90.00
_cell.angle_gamma   90.00
#
_symmetry.space_group_name_H-M   'P 1'
#
loop_
_entity.id
_entity.type
_entity.pdbx_description
1 polymer ?
#
loop_
_entity_poly.entity_id
_entity_poly.type
_entity_poly.pdbx_seq_one_letter_code
_entity_poly.pdbx_strand_id
1 'polypeptide(L)'
;HQETLDAKEQVRASVDSKRDARAEAVSARQADIRALQEAKKRENHIKQLILAASRRANGGYRGSVSGLFVRPVPGYVTSPFGYREHPIYHYWGLHDGTDFGVACGEGMKAIAGGTVIAKYYSSVYGNRLYLSLGQFNGKNVTAVYNHASGYRYGVGDRVSQGDVVGYVGNTGWSTGCHLHFTILVDGKAVDPLTYLP
;
A
#
# COMPACT_ATOMS: atom_id res chain seq x y z
N HIS A 1 -49.77 11.71 -31.05
CA HIS A 1 -49.51 10.26 -31.11
C HIS A 1 -48.02 9.96 -31.29
N GLN A 2 -47.34 10.60 -32.26
CA GLN A 2 -45.89 10.43 -32.48
C GLN A 2 -45.03 10.87 -31.28
N GLU A 3 -45.29 12.06 -30.72
CA GLU A 3 -44.55 12.58 -29.56
C GLU A 3 -44.60 11.65 -28.33
N THR A 4 -45.70 10.91 -28.17
CA THR A 4 -45.87 9.94 -27.07
C THR A 4 -45.07 8.66 -27.30
N LEU A 5 -44.84 8.27 -28.56
CA LEU A 5 -44.00 7.13 -28.92
C LEU A 5 -42.53 7.48 -28.73
N ASP A 6 -42.12 8.67 -29.18
CA ASP A 6 -40.75 9.17 -29.05
C ASP A 6 -40.37 9.34 -27.56
N ALA A 7 -41.28 9.85 -26.73
CA ALA A 7 -41.07 9.96 -25.29
C ALA A 7 -40.93 8.57 -24.60
N LYS A 8 -41.71 7.57 -25.04
CA LYS A 8 -41.59 6.19 -24.51
C LYS A 8 -40.26 5.55 -24.89
N GLU A 9 -39.78 5.81 -26.10
CA GLU A 9 -38.49 5.30 -26.58
C GLU A 9 -37.31 5.94 -25.82
N GLN A 10 -37.35 7.25 -25.58
CA GLN A 10 -36.35 7.95 -24.76
C GLN A 10 -36.32 7.47 -23.30
N VAL A 11 -37.48 7.21 -22.69
CA VAL A 11 -37.55 6.65 -21.33
C VAL A 11 -36.98 5.23 -21.31
N ARG A 12 -37.30 4.39 -22.29
CA ARG A 12 -36.76 3.02 -22.41
C ARG A 12 -35.25 3.03 -22.55
N ALA A 13 -34.71 3.85 -23.47
CA ALA A 13 -33.27 4.01 -23.64
C ALA A 13 -32.57 4.49 -22.36
N SER A 14 -33.19 5.40 -21.62
CA SER A 14 -32.66 5.89 -20.34
C SER A 14 -32.67 4.82 -19.24
N VAL A 15 -33.70 3.97 -19.19
CA VAL A 15 -33.79 2.84 -18.24
C VAL A 15 -32.77 1.76 -18.58
N ASP A 16 -32.62 1.42 -19.86
CA ASP A 16 -31.64 0.43 -20.32
C ASP A 16 -30.21 0.93 -20.04
N SER A 17 -29.89 2.19 -20.37
CA SER A 17 -28.59 2.81 -20.02
C SER A 17 -28.30 2.78 -18.52
N LYS A 18 -29.29 3.09 -17.66
CA LYS A 18 -29.14 3.00 -16.20
C LYS A 18 -28.93 1.56 -15.71
N ARG A 19 -29.63 0.60 -16.30
CA ARG A 19 -29.49 -0.83 -15.98
C ARG A 19 -28.10 -1.32 -16.35
N ASP A 20 -27.61 -0.97 -17.53
CA ASP A 20 -26.31 -1.39 -18.04
C ASP A 20 -25.18 -0.75 -17.23
N ALA A 21 -25.28 0.54 -16.90
CA ALA A 21 -24.36 1.22 -15.97
C ALA A 21 -24.35 0.59 -14.57
N ARG A 22 -25.52 0.15 -14.06
CA ARG A 22 -25.61 -0.57 -12.78
C ARG A 22 -24.97 -1.96 -12.86
N ALA A 23 -25.18 -2.68 -13.95
CA ALA A 23 -24.58 -4.00 -14.16
C ALA A 23 -23.05 -3.90 -14.27
N GLU A 24 -22.55 -2.90 -14.99
CA GLU A 24 -21.12 -2.59 -15.10
C GLU A 24 -20.53 -2.22 -13.73
N ALA A 25 -21.19 -1.35 -12.96
CA ALA A 25 -20.76 -0.99 -11.61
C ALA A 25 -20.73 -2.19 -10.65
N VAL A 26 -21.69 -3.12 -10.76
CA VAL A 26 -21.71 -4.37 -9.96
C VAL A 26 -20.55 -5.29 -10.37
N SER A 27 -20.30 -5.44 -11.66
CA SER A 27 -19.19 -6.26 -12.18
C SER A 27 -17.82 -5.70 -11.78
N ALA A 28 -17.64 -4.39 -11.92
CA ALA A 28 -16.44 -3.66 -11.48
C ALA A 28 -16.21 -3.87 -9.98
N ARG A 29 -17.23 -3.66 -9.15
CA ARG A 29 -17.17 -3.91 -7.71
C ARG A 29 -16.79 -5.35 -7.37
N GLN A 30 -17.32 -6.33 -8.10
CA GLN A 30 -16.98 -7.74 -7.87
C GLN A 30 -15.52 -8.04 -8.25
N ALA A 31 -15.02 -7.45 -9.35
CA ALA A 31 -13.62 -7.54 -9.72
C ALA A 31 -12.72 -6.91 -8.65
N ASP A 32 -13.12 -5.77 -8.10
CA ASP A 32 -12.39 -5.08 -7.05
C ASP A 32 -12.33 -5.91 -5.76
N ILE A 33 -13.45 -6.49 -5.35
CA ILE A 33 -13.49 -7.38 -4.18
C ILE A 33 -12.53 -8.57 -4.36
N ARG A 34 -12.49 -9.19 -5.54
CA ARG A 34 -11.56 -10.29 -5.83
C ARG A 34 -10.11 -9.82 -5.78
N ALA A 35 -9.80 -8.67 -6.38
CA ALA A 35 -8.47 -8.07 -6.31
C ALA A 35 -8.01 -7.81 -4.87
N LEU A 36 -8.90 -7.28 -4.03
CA LEU A 36 -8.63 -7.05 -2.61
C LEU A 36 -8.42 -8.35 -1.83
N GLN A 37 -9.24 -9.37 -2.08
CA GLN A 37 -9.08 -10.67 -1.45
C GLN A 37 -7.73 -11.31 -1.80
N GLU A 38 -7.32 -11.24 -3.07
CA GLU A 38 -6.03 -11.78 -3.50
C GLU A 38 -4.85 -11.00 -2.92
N ALA A 39 -4.92 -9.67 -2.92
CA ALA A 39 -3.92 -8.82 -2.28
C ALA A 39 -3.76 -9.14 -0.79
N LYS A 40 -4.88 -9.34 -0.07
CA LYS A 40 -4.89 -9.72 1.36
C LYS A 40 -4.33 -11.13 1.58
N LYS A 41 -4.65 -12.11 0.74
CA LYS A 41 -4.09 -13.47 0.83
C LYS A 41 -2.57 -13.43 0.69
N ARG A 42 -2.07 -12.74 -0.33
CA ARG A 42 -0.63 -12.59 -0.56
C ARG A 42 0.05 -11.85 0.58
N GLU A 43 -0.54 -10.76 1.06
CA GLU A 43 -0.03 -10.04 2.22
C GLU A 43 0.06 -10.94 3.45
N ASN A 44 -1.01 -11.67 3.78
CA ASN A 44 -1.04 -12.59 4.92
C ASN A 44 0.05 -13.65 4.82
N HIS A 45 0.26 -14.21 3.62
CA HIS A 45 1.35 -15.16 3.39
C HIS A 45 2.73 -14.54 3.71
N ILE A 46 3.00 -13.32 3.21
CA ILE A 46 4.26 -12.62 3.51
C ILE A 46 4.39 -12.29 5.01
N LYS A 47 3.31 -11.86 5.66
CA LYS A 47 3.29 -11.61 7.12
C LYS A 47 3.64 -12.87 7.92
N GLN A 48 3.15 -14.05 7.50
CA GLN A 48 3.54 -15.32 8.12
C GLN A 48 5.02 -15.65 7.92
N LEU A 49 5.58 -15.36 6.74
CA LEU A 49 7.01 -15.55 6.49
C LEU A 49 7.87 -14.62 7.36
N ILE A 50 7.47 -13.35 7.52
CA ILE A 50 8.14 -12.38 8.41
C ILE A 50 8.13 -12.88 9.87
N LEU A 51 6.99 -13.38 10.34
CA LEU A 51 6.84 -13.93 11.69
C LEU A 51 7.66 -15.22 11.88
N ALA A 52 7.70 -16.10 10.89
CA ALA A 52 8.52 -17.31 10.95
C ALA A 52 10.02 -16.98 10.99
N ALA A 53 10.45 -15.95 10.25
CA ALA A 53 11.82 -15.46 10.28
C ALA A 53 12.19 -14.83 11.64
N SER A 54 11.24 -14.16 12.31
CA SER A 54 11.52 -13.49 13.60
C SER A 54 11.90 -14.48 14.70
N ARG A 55 11.27 -15.66 14.69
CA ARG A 55 11.56 -16.75 15.64
C ARG A 55 12.94 -17.39 15.46
N ARG A 56 13.57 -17.23 14.30
CA ARG A 56 14.84 -17.86 13.94
C ARG A 56 16.03 -16.91 14.04
N ALA A 57 15.79 -15.61 13.97
CA ALA A 57 16.86 -14.63 14.05
C ALA A 57 17.36 -14.51 15.49
N ASN A 58 18.67 -14.71 15.67
CA ASN A 58 19.39 -14.47 16.91
C ASN A 58 20.20 -13.19 16.76
N GLY A 59 19.96 -12.21 17.65
CA GLY A 59 20.63 -10.93 17.63
C GLY A 59 19.89 -9.86 16.82
N GLY A 60 20.22 -8.60 17.08
CA GLY A 60 19.52 -7.45 16.55
C GLY A 60 19.85 -6.21 17.34
N TYR A 61 19.42 -5.06 16.86
CA TYR A 61 19.59 -3.81 17.57
C TYR A 61 18.84 -3.86 18.91
N ARG A 62 19.51 -3.43 19.98
CA ARG A 62 18.91 -3.24 21.31
C ARG A 62 19.11 -1.80 21.73
N GLY A 63 18.03 -1.09 22.00
CA GLY A 63 18.07 0.33 22.36
C GLY A 63 16.84 1.10 21.90
N SER A 64 16.91 2.43 22.00
CA SER A 64 15.85 3.30 21.50
C SER A 64 15.79 3.24 19.98
N VAL A 65 14.61 2.96 19.43
CA VAL A 65 14.36 3.07 17.98
C VAL A 65 13.98 4.50 17.56
N SER A 66 13.69 5.37 18.53
CA SER A 66 13.35 6.78 18.26
C SER A 66 14.57 7.52 17.70
N GLY A 67 14.40 8.17 16.55
CA GLY A 67 15.46 8.87 15.83
C GLY A 67 16.47 7.96 15.11
N LEU A 68 16.28 6.64 15.14
CA LEU A 68 17.17 5.68 14.47
C LEU A 68 16.90 5.60 12.97
N PHE A 69 15.68 5.92 12.55
CA PHE A 69 15.24 5.83 11.17
C PHE A 69 15.22 7.21 10.50
N VAL A 70 15.43 7.22 9.20
CA VAL A 70 15.27 8.42 8.37
C VAL A 70 13.89 8.45 7.72
N ARG A 71 13.41 9.64 7.37
CA ARG A 71 12.16 9.77 6.62
C ARG A 71 12.27 9.07 5.25
N PRO A 72 11.23 8.34 4.81
CA PRO A 72 11.26 7.66 3.52
C PRO A 72 11.15 8.63 2.34
N VAL A 73 10.53 9.79 2.52
CA VAL A 73 10.40 10.87 1.52
C VAL A 73 10.39 12.23 2.22
N PRO A 74 10.72 13.34 1.50
CA PRO A 74 10.65 14.69 2.06
C PRO A 74 9.21 15.24 2.19
N GLY A 75 8.20 14.54 1.64
CA GLY A 75 6.81 14.95 1.67
C GLY A 75 6.17 14.98 3.07
N TYR A 76 4.99 15.63 3.14
CA TYR A 76 4.18 15.74 4.35
C TYR A 76 3.14 14.62 4.43
N VAL A 77 2.63 14.35 5.63
CA VAL A 77 1.57 13.35 5.85
C VAL A 77 0.26 13.89 5.29
N THR A 78 -0.32 13.16 4.35
CA THR A 78 -1.64 13.45 3.75
C THR A 78 -2.73 12.59 4.35
N SER A 79 -2.42 11.35 4.73
CA SER A 79 -3.33 10.45 5.43
C SER A 79 -2.59 9.66 6.50
N PRO A 80 -2.90 9.84 7.80
CA PRO A 80 -2.24 9.11 8.87
C PRO A 80 -2.70 7.65 8.95
N PHE A 81 -1.93 6.83 9.66
CA PHE A 81 -2.35 5.49 10.08
C PHE A 81 -3.60 5.55 10.96
N GLY A 82 -4.47 4.55 10.85
CA GLY A 82 -5.62 4.40 11.73
C GLY A 82 -6.93 4.09 11.01
N TYR A 83 -8.01 3.93 11.78
CA TYR A 83 -9.32 3.66 11.21
C TYR A 83 -9.89 4.89 10.53
N ARG A 84 -10.28 4.74 9.27
CA ARG A 84 -10.92 5.78 8.46
C ARG A 84 -11.85 5.19 7.44
N GLU A 85 -12.65 6.04 6.84
CA GLU A 85 -13.44 5.68 5.67
C GLU A 85 -12.51 5.49 4.45
N HIS A 86 -12.76 4.44 3.66
CA HIS A 86 -12.00 4.14 2.45
C HIS A 86 -12.42 5.10 1.32
N PRO A 87 -11.50 5.86 0.70
CA PRO A 87 -11.84 6.96 -0.20
C PRO A 87 -12.55 6.53 -1.48
N ILE A 88 -12.36 5.27 -1.91
CA ILE A 88 -12.95 4.73 -3.14
C ILE A 88 -14.27 3.98 -2.88
N TYR A 89 -14.39 3.31 -1.74
CA TYR A 89 -15.47 2.33 -1.50
C TYR A 89 -16.32 2.67 -0.27
N HIS A 90 -15.98 3.76 0.43
CA HIS A 90 -16.76 4.33 1.52
C HIS A 90 -17.09 3.36 2.67
N TYR A 91 -16.23 2.37 2.91
CA TYR A 91 -16.33 1.48 4.07
C TYR A 91 -15.34 1.92 5.16
N TRP A 92 -15.70 1.67 6.42
CA TRP A 92 -14.82 1.93 7.56
C TRP A 92 -13.75 0.83 7.68
N GLY A 93 -12.47 1.19 7.62
CA GLY A 93 -11.37 0.24 7.65
C GLY A 93 -10.08 0.82 8.21
N LEU A 94 -9.17 -0.07 8.61
CA LEU A 94 -7.83 0.32 9.01
C LEU A 94 -7.03 0.77 7.77
N HIS A 95 -6.54 2.01 7.82
CA HIS A 95 -5.42 2.44 6.99
C HIS A 95 -4.14 1.91 7.63
N ASP A 96 -3.58 0.86 7.04
CA ASP A 96 -2.45 0.09 7.58
C ASP A 96 -1.08 0.70 7.27
N GLY A 97 -1.06 1.99 6.93
CA GLY A 97 0.15 2.76 6.66
C GLY A 97 -0.10 4.25 6.81
N THR A 98 0.88 5.05 6.42
CA THR A 98 0.78 6.50 6.35
C THR A 98 1.08 6.95 4.93
N ASP A 99 0.21 7.80 4.40
CA ASP A 99 0.35 8.35 3.05
C ASP A 99 1.13 9.67 3.12
N PHE A 100 2.24 9.72 2.40
CA PHE A 100 3.06 10.91 2.23
C PHE A 100 2.83 11.51 0.85
N GLY A 101 2.30 12.74 0.81
CA GLY A 101 2.08 13.49 -0.43
C GLY A 101 3.41 14.00 -0.97
N VAL A 102 3.78 13.57 -2.17
CA VAL A 102 5.01 14.00 -2.85
C VAL A 102 4.91 13.73 -4.36
N ALA A 103 5.72 14.44 -5.16
CA ALA A 103 5.67 14.35 -6.61
C ALA A 103 5.99 12.94 -7.13
N CYS A 104 5.40 12.58 -8.27
CA CYS A 104 5.77 11.37 -9.00
C CYS A 104 7.28 11.39 -9.34
N GLY A 105 7.94 10.24 -9.29
CA GLY A 105 9.37 10.15 -9.57
C GLY A 105 10.28 10.54 -8.40
N GLU A 106 9.74 11.06 -7.29
CA GLU A 106 10.53 11.33 -6.10
C GLU A 106 11.20 10.04 -5.59
N GLY A 107 12.47 10.15 -5.17
CA GLY A 107 13.21 9.03 -4.62
C GLY A 107 12.70 8.62 -3.23
N MET A 108 12.22 7.38 -3.11
CA MET A 108 11.87 6.79 -1.82
C MET A 108 13.13 6.20 -1.17
N LYS A 109 13.45 6.62 0.04
CA LYS A 109 14.65 6.21 0.78
C LYS A 109 14.39 5.00 1.68
N ALA A 110 15.39 4.14 1.80
CA ALA A 110 15.44 3.13 2.85
C ALA A 110 15.55 3.81 4.22
N ILE A 111 14.54 3.62 5.07
CA ILE A 111 14.51 4.25 6.40
C ILE A 111 15.63 3.75 7.33
N ALA A 112 16.16 2.56 7.08
CA ALA A 112 17.34 1.97 7.69
C ALA A 112 17.96 0.96 6.71
N GLY A 113 19.17 0.47 7.02
CA GLY A 113 19.76 -0.63 6.27
C GLY A 113 18.92 -1.91 6.37
N GLY A 114 18.85 -2.69 5.29
CA GLY A 114 17.97 -3.84 5.25
C GLY A 114 18.16 -4.73 4.03
N THR A 115 17.32 -5.76 3.94
CA THR A 115 17.27 -6.71 2.81
C THR A 115 15.87 -6.74 2.21
N VAL A 116 15.78 -6.69 0.88
CA VAL A 116 14.49 -6.80 0.19
C VAL A 116 13.99 -8.25 0.28
N ILE A 117 12.82 -8.44 0.89
CA ILE A 117 12.24 -9.78 1.13
C ILE A 117 11.05 -10.10 0.23
N ALA A 118 10.42 -9.09 -0.35
CA ALA A 118 9.38 -9.28 -1.35
C ALA A 118 9.28 -8.05 -2.26
N LYS A 119 8.99 -8.28 -3.53
CA LYS A 119 8.71 -7.24 -4.53
C LYS A 119 7.70 -7.80 -5.52
N TYR A 120 6.60 -7.10 -5.73
CA TYR A 120 5.56 -7.55 -6.66
C TYR A 120 4.58 -6.44 -7.05
N TYR A 121 3.81 -6.70 -8.10
CA TYR A 121 2.65 -5.90 -8.47
C TYR A 121 1.36 -6.53 -7.94
N SER A 122 0.43 -5.68 -7.49
CA SER A 122 -0.99 -6.01 -7.29
C SER A 122 -1.83 -4.84 -7.76
N SER A 123 -3.06 -5.08 -8.21
CA SER A 123 -3.98 -3.99 -8.59
C SER A 123 -4.33 -3.07 -7.42
N VAL A 124 -4.29 -3.57 -6.17
CA VAL A 124 -4.58 -2.77 -4.97
C VAL A 124 -3.39 -1.90 -4.59
N TYR A 125 -2.25 -2.49 -4.28
CA TYR A 125 -1.09 -1.76 -3.75
C TYR A 125 -0.14 -1.22 -4.82
N GLY A 126 -0.42 -1.48 -6.10
CA GLY A 126 0.48 -1.15 -7.19
C GLY A 126 1.77 -1.97 -7.14
N ASN A 127 2.85 -1.36 -7.58
CA ASN A 127 4.19 -1.88 -7.30
C ASN A 127 4.46 -1.74 -5.81
N ARG A 128 4.79 -2.86 -5.17
CA ARG A 128 5.00 -2.98 -3.72
C ARG A 128 6.34 -3.65 -3.42
N LEU A 129 7.07 -3.13 -2.44
CA LEU A 129 8.35 -3.66 -1.96
C LEU A 129 8.35 -3.75 -0.43
N TYR A 130 8.81 -4.89 0.08
CA TYR A 130 9.04 -5.16 1.50
C TYR A 130 10.54 -5.19 1.77
N LEU A 131 10.99 -4.32 2.67
CA LEU A 131 12.37 -4.21 3.13
C LEU A 131 12.46 -4.66 4.59
N SER A 132 13.05 -5.81 4.83
CA SER A 132 13.35 -6.28 6.20
C SER A 132 14.52 -5.48 6.76
N LEU A 133 14.30 -4.82 7.89
CA LEU A 133 15.33 -4.05 8.60
C LEU A 133 16.05 -4.90 9.66
N GLY A 134 15.63 -6.15 9.85
CA GLY A 134 16.10 -7.03 10.89
C GLY A 134 15.37 -6.86 12.22
N GLN A 135 15.99 -7.35 13.30
CA GLN A 135 15.42 -7.30 14.64
C GLN A 135 15.78 -5.99 15.37
N PHE A 136 14.77 -5.36 15.95
CA PHE A 136 14.90 -4.24 16.88
C PHE A 136 14.18 -4.62 18.17
N ASN A 137 14.90 -4.64 19.28
CA ASN A 137 14.37 -5.02 20.60
C ASN A 137 13.64 -6.38 20.58
N GLY A 138 14.21 -7.35 19.86
CA GLY A 138 13.68 -8.71 19.76
C GLY A 138 12.47 -8.87 18.83
N LYS A 139 12.07 -7.82 18.09
CA LYS A 139 10.97 -7.86 17.13
C LYS A 139 11.47 -7.61 15.72
N ASN A 140 10.95 -8.34 14.74
CA ASN A 140 11.27 -8.08 13.34
C ASN A 140 10.58 -6.81 12.86
N VAL A 141 11.35 -5.88 12.30
CA VAL A 141 10.83 -4.65 11.68
C VAL A 141 10.96 -4.77 10.17
N THR A 142 9.87 -4.49 9.46
CA THR A 142 9.84 -4.46 7.99
C THR A 142 9.17 -3.18 7.53
N ALA A 143 9.83 -2.45 6.64
CA ALA A 143 9.28 -1.29 5.95
C ALA A 143 8.65 -1.73 4.63
N VAL A 144 7.49 -1.18 4.29
CA VAL A 144 6.78 -1.49 3.04
C VAL A 144 6.51 -0.20 2.28
N TYR A 145 6.84 -0.21 1.00
CA TYR A 145 6.66 0.91 0.07
C TYR A 145 5.63 0.46 -0.97
N ASN A 146 4.64 1.30 -1.28
CA ASN A 146 3.58 1.02 -2.24
C ASN A 146 3.46 2.09 -3.32
N HIS A 147 2.60 1.82 -4.30
CA HIS A 147 2.20 2.73 -5.38
C HIS A 147 3.37 3.22 -6.26
N ALA A 148 4.54 2.59 -6.13
CA ALA A 148 5.75 3.03 -6.79
C ALA A 148 5.62 2.99 -8.32
N SER A 149 6.35 3.86 -9.02
CA SER A 149 6.54 3.71 -10.47
C SER A 149 7.53 2.58 -10.78
N GLY A 150 8.49 2.34 -9.89
CA GLY A 150 9.43 1.22 -9.97
C GLY A 150 10.40 1.17 -8.78
N TYR A 151 11.16 0.07 -8.70
CA TYR A 151 12.17 -0.15 -7.65
C TYR A 151 13.53 -0.47 -8.25
N ARG A 152 14.58 0.06 -7.61
CA ARG A 152 15.99 -0.15 -8.01
C ARG A 152 16.53 -1.51 -7.60
N TYR A 153 15.97 -2.10 -6.55
CA TYR A 153 16.43 -3.36 -5.97
C TYR A 153 15.43 -4.50 -6.21
N GLY A 154 15.94 -5.72 -6.21
CA GLY A 154 15.22 -6.99 -6.30
C GLY A 154 15.25 -7.76 -4.98
N VAL A 155 14.52 -8.88 -4.91
CA VAL A 155 14.48 -9.74 -3.72
C VAL A 155 15.88 -10.32 -3.46
N GLY A 156 16.35 -10.23 -2.22
CA GLY A 156 17.68 -10.66 -1.79
C GLY A 156 18.72 -9.54 -1.71
N ASP A 157 18.47 -8.40 -2.37
CA ASP A 157 19.40 -7.27 -2.35
C ASP A 157 19.45 -6.61 -0.98
N ARG A 158 20.65 -6.15 -0.60
CA ARG A 158 20.90 -5.34 0.59
C ARG A 158 20.97 -3.86 0.22
N VAL A 159 20.42 -3.03 1.09
CA VAL A 159 20.46 -1.56 0.98
C VAL A 159 20.96 -0.95 2.27
N SER A 160 21.59 0.22 2.16
CA SER A 160 21.99 1.05 3.30
C SER A 160 20.90 2.06 3.63
N GLN A 161 20.94 2.59 4.86
CA GLN A 161 20.04 3.67 5.25
C GLN A 161 20.24 4.88 4.33
N GLY A 162 19.13 5.47 3.86
CA GLY A 162 19.15 6.61 2.95
C GLY A 162 19.24 6.26 1.47
N ASP A 163 19.55 5.01 1.12
CA ASP A 163 19.56 4.56 -0.28
C ASP A 163 18.18 4.73 -0.91
N VAL A 164 18.13 5.24 -2.14
CA VAL A 164 16.88 5.30 -2.89
C VAL A 164 16.48 3.90 -3.32
N VAL A 165 15.42 3.34 -2.73
CA VAL A 165 14.93 1.99 -3.02
C VAL A 165 14.04 1.93 -4.26
N GLY A 166 13.43 3.04 -4.62
CA GLY A 166 12.53 3.16 -5.75
C GLY A 166 12.00 4.59 -5.89
N TYR A 167 11.00 4.74 -6.75
CA TYR A 167 10.47 6.06 -7.09
C TYR A 167 8.96 6.10 -6.88
N VAL A 168 8.48 7.22 -6.32
CA VAL A 168 7.06 7.47 -6.10
C VAL A 168 6.31 7.39 -7.43
N GLY A 169 5.10 6.86 -7.37
CA GLY A 169 4.23 6.71 -8.53
C GLY A 169 2.76 6.83 -8.16
N ASN A 170 1.92 6.34 -9.05
CA ASN A 170 0.47 6.30 -8.91
C ASN A 170 -0.07 4.94 -9.36
N THR A 171 0.64 3.85 -9.03
CA THR A 171 0.24 2.51 -9.47
C THR A 171 -0.75 1.86 -8.50
N GLY A 172 -1.63 1.01 -9.03
CA GLY A 172 -2.67 0.35 -8.24
C GLY A 172 -3.83 1.28 -7.91
N TRP A 173 -4.53 1.02 -6.79
CA TRP A 173 -5.64 1.83 -6.33
C TRP A 173 -5.15 3.09 -5.62
N SER A 174 -4.72 4.05 -6.42
CA SER A 174 -4.19 5.34 -5.99
C SER A 174 -4.86 6.46 -6.78
N THR A 175 -5.25 7.53 -6.10
CA THR A 175 -5.94 8.69 -6.70
C THR A 175 -4.98 9.79 -7.17
N GLY A 176 -3.72 9.70 -6.79
CA GLY A 176 -2.66 10.65 -7.15
C GLY A 176 -1.30 10.21 -6.62
N CYS A 177 -0.23 10.85 -7.07
CA CYS A 177 1.12 10.47 -6.64
C CYS A 177 1.33 10.69 -5.14
N HIS A 178 1.68 9.61 -4.45
CA HIS A 178 2.00 9.59 -3.04
C HIS A 178 2.79 8.31 -2.71
N LEU A 179 3.43 8.29 -1.54
CA LEU A 179 3.94 7.06 -0.95
C LEU A 179 2.98 6.62 0.15
N HIS A 180 2.33 5.47 -0.02
CA HIS A 180 1.75 4.73 1.11
C HIS A 180 2.83 3.87 1.77
N PHE A 181 3.20 4.25 3.00
CA PHE A 181 4.29 3.64 3.74
C PHE A 181 3.76 2.87 4.96
N THR A 182 4.14 1.60 5.09
CA THR A 182 3.76 0.76 6.24
C THR A 182 4.99 0.31 7.00
N ILE A 183 4.90 0.29 8.34
CA ILE A 183 5.83 -0.45 9.19
C ILE A 183 5.12 -1.68 9.74
N LEU A 184 5.75 -2.84 9.57
CA LEU A 184 5.32 -4.10 10.16
C LEU A 184 6.27 -4.48 11.29
N VAL A 185 5.70 -4.78 12.47
CA VAL A 185 6.40 -5.33 13.63
C VAL A 185 5.88 -6.75 13.86
N ASP A 186 6.74 -7.75 13.67
CA ASP A 186 6.36 -9.18 13.68
C ASP A 186 5.16 -9.47 12.76
N GLY A 187 5.13 -8.81 11.60
CA GLY A 187 4.07 -8.94 10.59
C GLY A 187 2.80 -8.12 10.87
N LYS A 188 2.71 -7.41 12.00
CA LYS A 188 1.56 -6.54 12.33
C LYS A 188 1.84 -5.09 11.96
N ALA A 189 0.92 -4.44 11.26
CA ALA A 189 1.03 -3.02 10.95
C ALA A 189 0.92 -2.18 12.22
N VAL A 190 1.80 -1.18 12.33
CA VAL A 190 1.84 -0.19 13.41
C VAL A 190 1.92 1.20 12.79
N ASP A 191 1.61 2.23 13.57
CA ASP A 191 1.74 3.61 13.12
C ASP A 191 3.20 3.94 12.76
N PRO A 192 3.51 4.21 11.47
CA PRO A 192 4.85 4.56 11.04
C PRO A 192 5.42 5.80 11.71
N LEU A 193 4.57 6.76 12.11
CA LEU A 193 5.00 8.02 12.71
C LEU A 193 5.59 7.83 14.12
N THR A 194 5.38 6.66 14.75
CA THR A 194 6.03 6.31 16.03
C THR A 194 7.48 5.87 15.88
N TYR A 195 7.94 5.62 14.65
CA TYR A 195 9.29 5.15 14.33
C TYR A 195 10.09 6.15 13.49
N LEU A 196 9.41 7.09 12.83
CA LEU A 196 10.03 8.13 12.01
C LEU A 196 10.27 9.39 12.84
N PRO A 197 11.26 10.22 12.46
CA PRO A 197 11.51 11.51 13.08
C PRO A 197 10.49 12.58 12.65
#